data_AF-A0A7V4UW62-F1
#
_entry.id   AF-A0A7V4UW62-F1
#
_cell.length_a   1.000
_cell.length_b   1.000
_cell.length_c   1.000
_cell.angle_alpha   90.00
_cell.angle_beta   90.00
_cell.angle_gamma   90.00
#
_symmetry.space_group_name_H-M   'P 1'
#
loop_
_entity.id
_entity.type
_entity.pdbx_description
1 polymer ?
#
loop_
_entity_poly.entity_id
_entity_poly.type
_entity_poly.pdbx_seq_one_letter_code
_entity_poly.pdbx_strand_id
1 'polypeptide(L)'
;GRTILGRNVLPIGMSIQDWLRLKLSEAITSQVPHLTRRVVRLPTVPGKAMAVIRVPRSGKTTFLSQLLAKRQAADAPRDALLMRELEDDQLLGLKASDLAWLMEEYFRQYPAFRGVRPVTLFLDEIQTVPGW
;
A
#
# COMPACT_ATOMS: atom_id res chain seq x y z
N GLY A 1 30.87 12.57 -8.70
CA GLY A 1 30.27 11.43 -9.42
C GLY A 1 30.16 10.27 -8.48
N ARG A 2 28.94 9.84 -8.15
CA ARG A 2 28.66 8.54 -7.54
C ARG A 2 27.43 7.96 -8.23
N THR A 3 27.74 6.93 -9.00
CA THR A 3 26.96 5.87 -9.63
C THR A 3 25.47 5.82 -9.29
N ILE A 4 24.66 5.97 -10.34
CA ILE A 4 23.24 5.62 -10.38
C ILE A 4 23.16 4.09 -10.43
N LEU A 5 22.98 3.46 -9.27
CA LEU A 5 22.52 2.08 -9.09
C LEU A 5 21.12 2.17 -8.48
N GLY A 6 20.05 1.58 -9.01
CA GLY A 6 19.86 0.87 -10.25
C GLY A 6 18.38 1.03 -10.63
N ARG A 7 18.12 1.24 -11.92
CA ARG A 7 16.76 1.15 -12.45
C ARG A 7 16.34 -0.30 -12.32
N ASN A 8 15.48 -0.61 -11.34
CA ASN A 8 14.77 -1.88 -11.32
C ASN A 8 13.67 -1.76 -12.39
N VAL A 9 13.98 -2.20 -13.60
CA VAL A 9 12.97 -2.42 -14.64
C VAL A 9 12.30 -3.76 -14.31
N LEU A 10 10.99 -3.89 -14.58
CA LEU A 10 10.29 -5.17 -14.49
C LEU A 10 11.16 -6.27 -15.13
N PRO A 11 11.38 -7.42 -14.47
CA PRO A 11 12.16 -8.51 -15.05
C PRO A 11 11.63 -8.86 -16.44
N ILE A 12 12.53 -9.05 -17.40
CA ILE A 12 12.15 -9.35 -18.79
C ILE A 12 11.23 -10.58 -18.81
N GLY A 13 10.02 -10.41 -19.36
CA GLY A 13 9.00 -11.46 -19.45
C GLY A 13 7.97 -11.52 -18.32
N MET A 14 8.10 -10.67 -17.29
CA MET A 14 7.12 -10.57 -16.21
C MET A 14 6.02 -9.56 -16.55
N SER A 15 4.75 -9.96 -16.44
CA SER A 15 3.64 -9.02 -16.59
C SER A 15 3.52 -8.11 -15.36
N ILE A 16 2.88 -6.94 -15.52
CA ILE A 16 2.56 -6.06 -14.39
C ILE A 16 1.72 -6.79 -13.32
N GLN A 17 0.87 -7.72 -13.75
CA GLN A 17 0.02 -8.51 -12.85
C GLN A 17 0.83 -9.50 -12.01
N ASP A 18 1.82 -10.16 -12.62
CA ASP A 18 2.73 -11.06 -11.90
C ASP A 18 3.56 -10.29 -10.87
N TRP A 19 4.02 -9.11 -11.25
CA TRP A 19 4.76 -8.23 -10.36
C TRP A 19 3.90 -7.73 -9.19
N LEU A 20 2.67 -7.30 -9.45
CA LEU A 20 1.71 -6.90 -8.42
C LEU A 20 1.41 -8.06 -7.45
N ARG A 21 1.28 -9.29 -7.95
CA ARG A 21 1.06 -10.49 -7.14
C ARG A 21 2.25 -10.80 -6.22
N LEU A 22 3.48 -10.73 -6.74
CA LEU A 22 4.69 -10.91 -5.96
C LEU A 22 4.71 -9.93 -4.78
N LYS A 23 4.46 -8.67 -5.08
CA LYS A 23 4.52 -7.61 -4.09
C LYS A 23 3.36 -7.61 -3.10
N LEU A 24 2.17 -8.05 -3.50
CA LEU A 24 1.07 -8.31 -2.58
C LEU A 24 1.52 -9.34 -1.52
N SER A 25 2.23 -10.38 -1.96
CA SER A 25 2.75 -11.41 -1.07
C SER A 25 3.79 -10.84 -0.10
N GLU A 26 4.75 -10.03 -0.58
CA GLU A 26 5.71 -9.32 0.27
C GLU A 26 5.04 -8.39 1.29
N ALA A 27 4.00 -7.66 0.86
CA ALA A 27 3.26 -6.73 1.72
C ALA A 27 2.53 -7.45 2.86
N ILE A 28 2.07 -8.68 2.64
CA ILE A 28 1.37 -9.49 3.64
C ILE A 28 2.36 -10.09 4.66
N THR A 29 3.53 -10.53 4.21
CA THR A 29 4.53 -11.18 5.08
C THR A 29 5.48 -10.21 5.77
N SER A 30 5.52 -8.94 5.36
CA SER A 30 6.44 -7.94 5.93
C SER A 30 6.10 -7.56 7.38
N GLN A 31 7.13 -7.51 8.22
CA GLN A 31 7.05 -7.02 9.60
C GLN A 31 6.81 -5.51 9.62
N VAL A 32 6.02 -5.05 10.58
CA VAL A 32 5.71 -3.62 10.76
C VAL A 32 6.88 -2.95 11.50
N PRO A 33 7.51 -1.91 10.93
CA PRO A 33 8.64 -1.24 11.57
C PRO A 33 8.20 -0.46 12.83
N HIS A 34 9.03 -0.49 13.87
CA HIS A 34 8.83 0.30 15.08
C HIS A 34 9.27 1.76 14.87
N LEU A 35 8.36 2.73 15.03
CA LEU A 35 8.59 4.15 14.72
C LEU A 35 8.04 5.08 15.82
N THR A 36 8.72 6.20 16.10
CA THR A 36 8.33 7.21 17.11
C THR A 36 6.99 7.87 16.79
N ARG A 37 5.98 7.67 17.65
CA ARG A 37 4.56 8.08 17.45
C ARG A 37 4.38 9.56 17.07
N ARG A 38 3.70 9.83 15.94
CA ARG A 38 3.21 11.16 15.57
C ARG A 38 1.78 11.37 16.03
N VAL A 39 1.48 12.55 16.58
CA VAL A 39 0.14 12.90 17.09
C VAL A 39 -0.66 13.62 15.98
N VAL A 40 -1.23 12.84 15.07
CA VAL A 40 -2.21 13.33 14.08
C VAL A 40 -3.47 12.49 14.20
N ARG A 41 -4.64 13.13 14.32
CA ARG A 41 -5.94 12.45 14.33
C ARG A 41 -6.54 12.50 12.93
N LEU A 42 -6.95 11.35 12.40
CA LEU A 42 -7.75 11.27 11.18
C LEU A 42 -9.23 11.07 11.56
N PRO A 43 -10.15 11.93 11.08
CA PRO A 43 -11.58 11.67 11.24
C PRO A 43 -11.97 10.46 10.39
N THR A 44 -12.72 9.51 10.97
CA THR A 44 -13.26 8.37 10.22
C THR A 44 -14.57 8.81 9.58
N VAL A 45 -14.63 8.87 8.23
CA VAL A 45 -15.86 9.13 7.48
C VAL A 45 -16.25 7.84 6.75
N PRO A 46 -17.40 7.21 7.10
CA PRO A 46 -17.85 5.99 6.45
C PRO A 46 -17.99 6.16 4.92
N GLY A 47 -17.59 5.13 4.17
CA GLY A 47 -17.72 5.12 2.71
C GLY A 47 -16.77 6.06 1.96
N LYS A 48 -15.83 6.74 2.64
CA LYS A 48 -14.83 7.61 2.00
C LYS A 48 -13.42 7.11 2.25
N ALA A 49 -12.59 7.20 1.21
CA ALA A 49 -11.14 7.08 1.37
C ALA A 49 -10.61 8.27 2.20
N MET A 50 -9.63 8.01 3.05
CA MET A 50 -8.92 9.06 3.79
C MET A 50 -7.63 9.42 3.05
N ALA A 51 -7.55 10.65 2.55
CA ALA A 51 -6.33 11.17 1.95
C ALA A 51 -5.52 11.98 2.97
N VAL A 52 -4.23 11.67 3.11
CA VAL A 52 -3.29 12.43 3.95
C VAL A 52 -2.42 13.30 3.04
N ILE A 53 -2.83 14.56 2.85
CA ILE A 53 -2.07 15.52 2.03
C ILE A 53 -1.06 16.24 2.90
N ARG A 54 0.21 16.23 2.50
CA ARG A 54 1.30 16.93 3.21
C ARG A 54 2.50 17.17 2.29
N VAL A 55 3.37 18.11 2.65
CA VAL A 55 4.62 18.39 1.90
C VAL A 55 5.55 17.16 1.83
N PRO A 56 6.42 17.03 0.81
CA PRO A 56 7.42 15.96 0.74
C PRO A 56 8.30 15.91 2.00
N ARG A 57 8.77 14.70 2.38
CA ARG A 57 9.61 14.44 3.57
C ARG A 57 9.00 14.82 4.92
N SER A 58 7.71 15.15 4.94
CA SER A 58 6.98 15.38 6.19
C SER A 58 6.66 14.11 6.96
N GLY A 59 7.13 12.93 6.54
CA GLY A 59 6.94 11.65 7.24
C GLY A 59 5.57 11.01 7.04
N LYS A 60 4.99 11.10 5.84
CA LYS A 60 3.72 10.44 5.48
C LYS A 60 3.84 8.92 5.61
N THR A 61 4.89 8.32 5.06
CA THR A 61 5.21 6.89 5.19
C THR A 61 5.28 6.47 6.65
N THR A 62 6.00 7.22 7.49
CA THR A 62 6.07 6.99 8.94
C THR A 62 4.69 7.02 9.58
N PHE A 63 3.83 7.96 9.17
CA PHE A 63 2.48 8.08 9.69
C PHE A 63 1.56 6.93 9.24
N LEU A 64 1.64 6.51 7.97
CA LEU A 64 0.89 5.35 7.46
C LEU A 64 1.31 4.06 8.18
N SER A 65 2.62 3.84 8.38
CA SER A 65 3.14 2.71 9.17
C SER A 65 2.64 2.72 10.61
N GLN A 66 2.52 3.91 11.23
CA GLN A 66 1.95 4.04 12.58
C GLN A 66 0.46 3.73 12.65
N LEU A 67 -0.31 4.12 11.62
CA LEU A 67 -1.72 3.77 11.53
C LEU A 67 -1.90 2.26 11.35
N LEU A 68 -1.06 1.64 10.52
CA LEU A 68 -1.04 0.19 10.34
C LEU A 68 -0.71 -0.53 11.66
N ALA A 69 0.36 -0.12 12.35
CA ALA A 69 0.72 -0.67 13.66
C ALA A 69 -0.41 -0.51 14.68
N LYS A 70 -1.09 0.64 14.70
CA LYS A 70 -2.24 0.88 15.57
C LYS A 70 -3.42 -0.04 15.26
N ARG A 71 -3.67 -0.33 13.98
CA ARG A 71 -4.74 -1.24 13.56
C ARG A 71 -4.40 -2.68 13.91
N GLN A 72 -3.16 -3.09 13.71
CA GLN A 72 -2.69 -4.42 14.09
C GLN A 72 -2.78 -4.64 15.61
N ALA A 73 -2.40 -3.65 16.41
CA ALA A 73 -2.53 -3.70 17.87
C ALA A 73 -4.00 -3.68 18.37
N ALA A 74 -4.96 -3.41 17.48
CA ALA A 74 -6.40 -3.46 17.75
C ALA A 74 -7.04 -4.74 17.14
N ASP A 75 -6.27 -5.83 17.05
CA ASP A 75 -6.65 -7.16 16.57
C ASP A 75 -7.10 -7.23 15.10
N ALA A 76 -6.72 -6.25 14.27
CA ALA A 76 -6.86 -6.42 12.82
C ALA A 76 -5.81 -7.44 12.31
N PRO A 77 -6.23 -8.51 11.62
CA PRO A 77 -5.30 -9.53 11.16
C PRO A 77 -4.38 -8.94 10.07
N ARG A 78 -3.10 -9.35 10.08
CA ARG A 78 -2.04 -8.71 9.28
C ARG A 78 -2.30 -8.74 7.78
N ASP A 79 -2.93 -9.80 7.31
CA ASP A 79 -3.37 -10.06 5.94
C ASP A 79 -4.56 -9.18 5.51
N ALA A 80 -5.29 -8.55 6.45
CA ALA A 80 -6.31 -7.54 6.18
C ALA A 80 -5.75 -6.09 6.17
N LEU A 81 -4.45 -5.91 6.42
CA LEU A 81 -3.77 -4.63 6.41
C LEU A 81 -2.73 -4.62 5.28
N LEU A 82 -2.98 -3.91 4.19
CA LEU A 82 -2.05 -3.86 3.07
C LEU A 82 -1.40 -2.49 3.02
N MET A 83 -0.07 -2.43 2.96
CA MET A 83 0.67 -1.18 2.78
C MET A 83 1.46 -1.22 1.49
N ARG A 84 1.44 -0.12 0.74
CA ARG A 84 2.13 -0.02 -0.53
C ARG A 84 2.64 1.38 -0.79
N GLU A 85 3.91 1.47 -1.17
CA GLU A 85 4.51 2.67 -1.76
C GLU A 85 4.40 2.61 -3.28
N LEU A 86 3.83 3.66 -3.89
CA LEU A 86 3.51 3.73 -5.31
C LEU A 86 4.49 4.58 -6.13
N GLU A 87 5.57 5.06 -5.51
CA GLU A 87 6.68 5.77 -6.17
C GLU A 87 7.79 4.82 -6.64
N ASP A 88 7.65 3.49 -6.44
CA ASP A 88 8.59 2.49 -6.95
C ASP A 88 8.70 2.62 -8.48
N ASP A 89 9.91 2.76 -9.01
CA ASP A 89 10.15 2.86 -10.47
C ASP A 89 9.54 1.67 -11.25
N GLN A 90 9.38 0.51 -10.60
CA GLN A 90 8.72 -0.67 -11.19
C GLN A 90 7.21 -0.50 -11.38
N LEU A 91 6.61 0.50 -10.75
CA LEU A 91 5.20 0.87 -10.81
C LEU A 91 4.89 1.99 -11.79
N LEU A 92 5.89 2.46 -12.55
CA LEU A 92 5.71 3.46 -13.58
C LEU A 92 4.61 3.04 -14.57
N GLY A 93 3.59 3.88 -14.69
CA GLY A 93 2.45 3.65 -15.61
C GLY A 93 1.25 2.93 -15.00
N LEU A 94 1.23 2.72 -13.67
CA LEU A 94 0.04 2.25 -12.95
C LEU A 94 -1.21 3.08 -13.30
N LYS A 95 -2.32 2.38 -13.57
CA LYS A 95 -3.63 2.99 -13.81
C LYS A 95 -4.59 2.65 -12.68
N ALA A 96 -5.64 3.46 -12.53
CA ALA A 96 -6.73 3.17 -11.58
C ALA A 96 -7.35 1.77 -11.79
N SER A 97 -7.43 1.30 -13.05
CA SER A 97 -7.88 -0.06 -13.36
C SER A 97 -7.00 -1.16 -12.76
N ASP A 98 -5.69 -0.92 -12.62
CA ASP A 98 -4.76 -1.88 -12.04
C ASP A 98 -4.92 -1.95 -10.51
N LEU A 99 -5.27 -0.83 -9.87
CA LEU A 99 -5.65 -0.80 -8.46
C LEU A 99 -6.95 -1.56 -8.21
N ALA A 100 -7.95 -1.39 -9.09
CA ALA A 100 -9.19 -2.17 -9.03
C ALA A 100 -8.91 -3.67 -9.22
N TRP A 101 -8.07 -4.04 -10.19
CA TRP A 101 -7.65 -5.42 -10.40
C TRP A 101 -6.90 -5.99 -9.19
N LEU A 102 -6.02 -5.21 -8.55
CA LEU A 102 -5.29 -5.63 -7.35
C LEU A 102 -6.26 -5.99 -6.20
N MET A 103 -7.35 -5.23 -6.06
CA MET A 103 -8.39 -5.53 -5.07
C MET A 103 -9.13 -6.82 -5.38
N GLU A 104 -9.48 -7.05 -6.65
CA GLU A 104 -10.12 -8.30 -7.07
C GLU A 104 -9.19 -9.51 -6.85
N GLU A 105 -7.91 -9.36 -7.20
CA GLU A 105 -6.89 -10.38 -7.00
C GLU A 105 -6.71 -10.71 -5.52
N TYR A 106 -6.66 -9.70 -4.66
CA TYR A 106 -6.59 -9.90 -3.22
C TYR A 106 -7.78 -10.72 -2.70
N PHE A 107 -9.01 -10.38 -3.07
CA PHE A 107 -10.19 -11.15 -2.63
C PHE A 107 -10.28 -12.53 -3.27
N ARG A 108 -9.64 -12.76 -4.42
CA ARG A 108 -9.52 -14.10 -5.01
C ARG A 108 -8.62 -14.99 -4.16
N GLN A 109 -7.52 -14.45 -3.63
CA GLN A 109 -6.60 -15.18 -2.75
C GLN A 109 -7.13 -15.33 -1.33
N TYR A 110 -7.90 -14.35 -0.86
CA TYR A 110 -8.48 -14.32 0.49
C TYR A 110 -10.02 -14.23 0.45
N PRO A 111 -10.72 -15.23 -0.12
CA PRO A 111 -12.17 -15.17 -0.30
C PRO A 111 -12.92 -15.08 1.03
N ALA A 112 -12.36 -15.67 2.10
CA ALA A 112 -12.95 -15.65 3.45
C ALA A 112 -13.06 -14.25 4.06
N PHE A 113 -12.39 -13.23 3.51
CA PHE A 113 -12.45 -11.86 4.03
C PHE A 113 -13.51 -11.00 3.35
N ARG A 114 -13.95 -11.39 2.13
CA ARG A 114 -14.90 -10.60 1.35
C ARG A 114 -16.25 -10.52 2.06
N GLY A 115 -16.68 -9.31 2.40
CA GLY A 115 -17.95 -9.06 3.08
C GLY A 115 -18.01 -9.47 4.56
N VAL A 116 -16.96 -10.12 5.08
CA VAL A 116 -16.89 -10.61 6.47
C VAL A 116 -16.00 -9.71 7.33
N ARG A 117 -14.92 -9.17 6.76
CA ARG A 117 -13.95 -8.35 7.50
C ARG A 117 -13.58 -7.07 6.75
N PRO A 118 -13.35 -5.96 7.46
CA PRO A 118 -12.83 -4.75 6.84
C PRO A 118 -11.35 -4.94 6.46
N VAL A 119 -11.05 -4.74 5.19
CA VAL A 119 -9.68 -4.72 4.66
C VAL A 119 -9.26 -3.27 4.51
N THR A 120 -8.09 -2.91 5.03
CA THR A 120 -7.56 -1.53 4.97
C THR A 120 -6.32 -1.49 4.07
N LEU A 121 -6.38 -0.67 3.02
CA LEU A 121 -5.23 -0.36 2.18
C LEU A 121 -4.62 0.99 2.58
N PHE A 122 -3.30 0.99 2.77
CA PHE A 122 -2.48 2.17 2.95
C PHE A 122 -1.66 2.36 1.68
N LEU A 123 -2.04 3.33 0.85
CA LEU A 123 -1.38 3.65 -0.42
C LEU A 123 -0.58 4.94 -0.24
N ASP A 124 0.74 4.82 -0.19
CA ASP A 124 1.65 5.97 -0.16
C ASP A 124 1.92 6.46 -1.58
N GLU A 125 1.99 7.78 -1.72
CA GLU A 125 2.19 8.47 -3.01
C GLU A 125 1.11 8.14 -4.08
N ILE A 126 -0.15 7.88 -3.69
CA ILE A 126 -1.27 7.53 -4.59
C ILE A 126 -1.50 8.52 -5.74
N GLN A 127 -1.08 9.78 -5.60
CA GLN A 127 -1.18 10.76 -6.68
C GLN A 127 -0.31 10.45 -7.91
N THR A 128 0.61 9.47 -7.82
CA THR A 128 1.36 8.97 -8.99
C THR A 128 0.50 8.15 -9.95
N VAL A 129 -0.69 7.71 -9.51
CA VAL A 129 -1.65 6.91 -10.32
C VAL A 129 -2.71 7.83 -10.91
N PRO A 130 -2.72 8.12 -12.21
CA PRO A 130 -3.73 9.02 -12.79
C PRO A 130 -5.15 8.44 -12.67
N GLY A 131 -6.10 9.27 -12.22
CA GLY A 131 -7.54 8.93 -12.16
C GLY A 131 -7.97 8.02 -11.01
N TRP A 132 -7.18 7.95 -9.94
CA TRP A 132 -7.49 7.20 -8.71
C TRP A 132 -8.71 7.72 -7.93
#